data_AF-A0A1I5M1C8-F1
#
_entry.id   AF-A0A1I5M1C8-F1
#
_cell.length_a   1.000
_cell.length_b   1.000
_cell.length_c   1.000
_cell.angle_alpha   90.00
_cell.angle_beta   90.00
_cell.angle_gamma   90.00
#
_symmetry.space_group_name_H-M   'P 1'
#
loop_
_entity.id
_entity.type
_entity.pdbx_description
1 polymer ?
#
loop_
_entity_poly.entity_id
_entity_poly.type
_entity_poly.pdbx_seq_one_letter_code
_entity_poly.pdbx_strand_id
1 'polypeptide(L)'
;MSTSVTEHDATPMKEQLISKIREILANEKFKMDAYFFCGFPSGTPNEKLLKACEKYLETVDKAQPDAEVTAKMIAELEAAAAAKPDAGGVDNLVNNMADLEEVLAHKELLLG
;
A
#
# COMPACT_ATOMS: atom_id res chain seq x y z
N MET A 1 25.03 -2.00 -33.62
CA MET A 1 23.99 -2.64 -32.79
C MET A 1 23.66 -1.66 -31.68
N SER A 2 22.56 -0.93 -31.85
CA SER A 2 22.12 0.11 -30.92
C SER A 2 21.60 -0.54 -29.65
N THR A 3 22.29 -0.33 -28.54
CA THR A 3 21.73 -0.53 -27.20
C THR A 3 21.80 0.82 -26.50
N SER A 4 20.88 1.70 -26.90
CA SER A 4 20.46 2.80 -26.05
C SER A 4 19.60 2.18 -24.96
N VAL A 5 20.23 1.77 -23.86
CA VAL A 5 19.48 1.48 -22.63
C VAL A 5 19.30 2.83 -21.94
N THR A 6 18.06 3.23 -21.95
CA THR A 6 17.48 4.47 -21.47
C THR A 6 17.98 4.86 -20.08
N GLU A 7 18.32 6.13 -19.95
CA GLU A 7 18.30 6.90 -18.70
C GLU A 7 17.13 6.44 -17.79
N HIS A 8 17.44 5.85 -16.64
CA HIS A 8 16.50 5.58 -15.53
C HIS A 8 17.29 5.59 -14.20
N ASP A 9 17.95 6.70 -13.88
CA ASP A 9 18.76 6.81 -12.66
C ASP A 9 17.99 7.42 -11.46
N ALA A 10 16.64 7.39 -11.48
CA ALA A 10 15.83 7.95 -10.39
C ALA A 10 14.62 7.11 -9.92
N THR A 11 14.35 5.92 -10.47
CA THR A 11 13.04 5.26 -10.26
C THR A 11 13.01 3.80 -9.75
N PRO A 12 14.09 3.11 -9.31
CA PRO A 12 13.92 1.74 -8.78
C PRO A 12 13.16 1.72 -7.44
N MET A 13 13.44 2.68 -6.54
CA MET A 13 12.82 2.70 -5.21
C MET A 13 11.33 3.06 -5.28
N LYS A 14 10.94 4.04 -6.10
CA LYS A 14 9.53 4.45 -6.24
C LYS A 14 8.67 3.31 -6.79
N GLU A 15 9.13 2.59 -7.80
CA GLU A 15 8.42 1.42 -8.34
C GLU A 15 8.33 0.26 -7.34
N GLN A 16 9.37 0.04 -6.52
CA GLN A 16 9.30 -0.96 -5.46
C GLN A 16 8.29 -0.58 -4.38
N LEU A 17 8.22 0.68 -3.98
CA LEU A 17 7.21 1.18 -3.05
C LEU A 17 5.79 1.01 -3.63
N ILE A 18 5.59 1.34 -4.91
CA ILE A 18 4.31 1.13 -5.60
C ILE A 18 3.94 -0.37 -5.63
N SER A 19 4.91 -1.26 -5.86
CA SER A 19 4.69 -2.70 -5.84
C SER A 19 4.27 -3.20 -4.46
N LYS A 20 4.92 -2.72 -3.39
CA LYS A 20 4.55 -3.02 -2.00
C LYS A 20 3.14 -2.52 -1.67
N ILE A 21 2.79 -1.31 -2.11
CA ILE A 21 1.43 -0.76 -1.95
C ILE A 21 0.38 -1.66 -2.64
N ARG A 22 0.69 -2.20 -3.82
CA ARG A 22 -0.18 -3.16 -4.52
C ARG A 22 -0.34 -4.46 -3.75
N GLU A 23 0.72 -4.99 -3.14
CA GLU A 23 0.64 -6.19 -2.31
C GLU A 23 -0.19 -5.96 -1.05
N ILE A 24 0.01 -4.84 -0.36
CA ILE A 24 -0.79 -4.44 0.81
C ILE A 24 -2.27 -4.35 0.41
N LEU A 25 -2.57 -3.70 -0.71
CA LEU A 25 -3.94 -3.61 -1.24
C LEU A 25 -4.55 -4.98 -1.53
N ALA A 26 -3.81 -5.85 -2.22
CA ALA A 26 -4.28 -7.20 -2.57
C ALA A 26 -4.55 -8.04 -1.32
N ASN A 27 -3.69 -7.94 -0.31
CA ASN A 27 -3.85 -8.62 0.96
C ASN A 27 -5.07 -8.10 1.75
N GLU A 28 -5.28 -6.79 1.80
CA GLU A 28 -6.45 -6.21 2.48
C GLU A 28 -7.76 -6.55 1.75
N LYS A 29 -7.75 -6.56 0.42
CA LYS A 29 -8.88 -6.99 -0.41
C LYS A 29 -9.17 -8.47 -0.24
N PHE A 30 -8.14 -9.30 -0.13
CA PHE A 30 -8.27 -10.72 0.17
C PHE A 30 -8.87 -10.94 1.57
N LYS A 31 -8.47 -10.17 2.59
CA LYS A 31 -9.09 -10.21 3.92
C LYS A 31 -10.55 -9.79 3.88
N MET A 32 -10.89 -8.72 3.15
CA MET A 32 -12.27 -8.25 3.02
C MET A 32 -13.14 -9.29 2.31
N ASP A 33 -12.63 -9.92 1.26
CA ASP A 33 -13.32 -11.00 0.53
C ASP A 33 -13.46 -12.25 1.41
N ALA A 34 -12.41 -12.66 2.13
CA ALA A 34 -12.46 -13.78 3.07
C ALA A 34 -13.40 -13.51 4.26
N TYR A 35 -13.44 -12.29 4.78
CA TYR A 35 -14.37 -11.87 5.82
C TYR A 35 -15.82 -11.97 5.33
N PHE A 36 -16.09 -11.46 4.12
CA PHE A 36 -17.42 -11.47 3.52
C PHE A 36 -17.86 -12.89 3.11
N PHE A 37 -16.94 -13.70 2.57
CA PHE A 37 -17.23 -15.02 2.00
C PHE A 37 -17.19 -16.15 3.04
N CYS A 38 -16.30 -16.08 4.02
CA CYS A 38 -16.11 -17.12 5.04
C CYS A 38 -16.74 -16.77 6.40
N GLY A 39 -17.22 -15.52 6.58
CA GLY A 39 -17.77 -15.06 7.86
C GLY A 39 -16.75 -15.09 9.00
N PHE A 40 -15.45 -15.09 8.67
CA PHE A 40 -14.38 -15.26 9.62
C PHE A 40 -14.15 -13.94 10.37
N PRO A 41 -14.20 -13.90 11.71
CA PRO A 41 -14.04 -12.67 12.49
C PRO A 41 -12.58 -12.16 12.54
N SER A 42 -11.76 -12.45 11.51
CA SER A 42 -10.36 -12.02 11.43
C SER A 42 -10.29 -10.59 10.90
N GLY A 43 -10.56 -9.65 11.80
CA GLY A 43 -10.20 -8.24 11.64
C GLY A 43 -11.15 -7.46 10.75
N THR A 44 -11.56 -6.29 11.23
CA THR A 44 -12.32 -5.33 10.43
C THR A 44 -11.47 -4.93 9.22
N PRO A 45 -11.90 -5.22 7.99
CA PRO A 45 -11.15 -4.79 6.81
C PRO A 45 -11.06 -3.27 6.78
N ASN A 46 -9.90 -2.75 6.43
CA ASN A 46 -9.66 -1.31 6.45
C ASN A 46 -10.07 -0.71 5.10
N GLU A 47 -11.38 -0.57 4.87
CA GLU A 47 -11.95 -0.07 3.60
C GLU A 47 -11.38 1.28 3.17
N LYS A 48 -11.04 2.13 4.15
CA LYS A 48 -10.44 3.45 3.89
C LYS A 48 -9.02 3.33 3.32
N LEU A 49 -8.18 2.46 3.91
CA LEU A 49 -6.86 2.14 3.39
C LEU A 49 -6.94 1.59 1.96
N LEU A 50 -7.85 0.63 1.75
CA LEU A 50 -8.07 -0.01 0.46
C LEU A 50 -8.41 1.02 -0.61
N LYS A 51 -9.35 1.91 -0.31
CA LYS A 51 -9.78 2.99 -1.22
C LYS A 51 -8.68 4.03 -1.46
N ALA A 52 -7.86 4.33 -0.45
CA ALA A 52 -6.76 5.28 -0.58
C ALA A 52 -5.63 4.72 -1.46
N CYS A 53 -5.25 3.46 -1.25
CA CYS A 53 -4.28 2.75 -2.09
C CYS A 53 -4.79 2.58 -3.53
N GLU A 54 -6.06 2.20 -3.74
CA GLU A 54 -6.66 2.12 -5.09
C GLU A 54 -6.59 3.47 -5.82
N LYS A 55 -6.93 4.54 -5.11
CA LYS A 55 -6.91 5.88 -5.70
C LYS A 55 -5.50 6.35 -6.01
N TYR A 56 -4.52 6.03 -5.18
CA TYR A 56 -3.10 6.31 -5.45
C TYR A 56 -2.61 5.55 -6.69
N LEU A 57 -2.96 4.26 -6.81
CA LEU A 57 -2.59 3.48 -7.97
C LEU A 57 -3.24 4.01 -9.25
N GLU A 58 -4.50 4.50 -9.18
CA GLU A 58 -5.15 5.14 -10.32
C GLU A 58 -4.45 6.44 -10.76
N THR A 59 -4.00 7.28 -9.80
CA THR A 59 -3.29 8.53 -10.11
C THR A 59 -1.91 8.26 -10.70
N VAL A 60 -1.20 7.25 -10.18
CA VAL A 60 0.07 6.77 -10.75
C VAL A 60 -0.12 6.18 -12.15
N ASP A 61 -1.15 5.37 -12.37
CA ASP A 61 -1.47 4.76 -13.68
C ASP A 61 -1.80 5.82 -14.73
N LYS A 62 -2.49 6.89 -14.31
CA LYS A 62 -2.76 8.09 -15.13
C LYS A 62 -1.53 8.97 -15.36
N ALA A 63 -0.35 8.59 -14.84
CA ALA A 63 0.86 9.40 -14.82
C ALA A 63 0.63 10.81 -14.22
N GLN A 64 -0.35 10.94 -13.33
CA GLN A 64 -0.69 12.17 -12.61
C GLN A 64 -0.70 11.88 -11.10
N PRO A 65 0.46 11.57 -10.49
CA PRO A 65 0.53 11.33 -9.06
C PRO A 65 0.02 12.57 -8.31
N ASP A 66 -1.04 12.38 -7.54
CA ASP A 66 -1.67 13.45 -6.79
C ASP A 66 -1.15 13.42 -5.35
N ALA A 67 -0.49 14.50 -4.93
CA ALA A 67 0.12 14.57 -3.60
C ALA A 67 -0.91 14.46 -2.47
N GLU A 68 -2.16 14.93 -2.67
CA GLU A 68 -3.22 14.79 -1.68
C GLU A 68 -3.67 13.33 -1.56
N VAL A 69 -3.78 12.63 -2.69
CA VAL A 69 -4.10 11.19 -2.72
C VAL A 69 -2.98 10.37 -2.07
N THR A 70 -1.72 10.65 -2.40
CA THR A 70 -0.55 9.98 -1.78
C THR A 70 -0.53 10.24 -0.28
N ALA A 71 -0.71 11.50 0.17
CA ALA A 71 -0.73 11.84 1.59
C ALA A 71 -1.88 11.15 2.33
N LYS A 72 -3.08 11.04 1.73
CA LYS A 72 -4.20 10.27 2.29
C LYS A 72 -3.88 8.80 2.42
N MET A 73 -3.30 8.19 1.39
CA MET A 73 -2.86 6.78 1.43
C MET A 73 -1.85 6.55 2.55
N ILE A 74 -0.84 7.40 2.67
CA ILE A 74 0.15 7.33 3.74
C ILE A 74 -0.52 7.47 5.11
N ALA A 75 -1.43 8.44 5.30
CA ALA A 75 -2.11 8.61 6.58
C ALA A 75 -2.93 7.37 6.98
N GLU A 76 -3.59 6.72 6.01
CA GLU A 76 -4.30 5.46 6.25
C GLU A 76 -3.35 4.30 6.52
N LEU A 77 -2.19 4.23 5.85
CA LEU A 77 -1.13 3.25 6.13
C LEU A 77 -0.60 3.45 7.55
N GLU A 78 -0.30 4.69 7.97
CA GLU A 78 0.12 5.03 9.35
C GLU A 78 -0.96 4.64 10.36
N ALA A 79 -2.23 4.90 10.06
CA ALA A 79 -3.34 4.51 10.91
C ALA A 79 -3.49 2.99 11.03
N ALA A 80 -3.27 2.25 9.94
CA ALA A 80 -3.27 0.79 9.91
C ALA A 80 -2.07 0.21 10.68
N ALA A 81 -0.88 0.82 10.56
CA ALA A 81 0.30 0.46 11.35
C ALA A 81 0.10 0.69 12.85
N ALA A 82 -0.52 1.83 13.19
CA ALA A 82 -0.80 2.25 14.56
C ALA A 82 -1.97 1.46 15.18
N ALA A 83 -2.88 0.97 14.35
CA ALA A 83 -3.89 0.00 14.73
C ALA A 83 -3.20 -1.34 15.04
N LYS A 84 -2.66 -1.45 16.26
CA LYS A 84 -2.04 -2.69 16.74
C LYS A 84 -2.99 -3.86 16.49
N PRO A 85 -2.47 -5.00 16.00
CA PRO A 85 -3.27 -6.21 15.94
C PRO A 85 -3.71 -6.54 17.37
N ASP A 86 -5.02 -6.59 17.61
CA ASP A 86 -5.53 -7.02 18.90
C ASP A 86 -4.97 -8.43 19.16
N ALA A 87 -4.36 -8.63 20.33
CA ALA A 87 -3.40 -9.70 20.63
C ALA A 87 -3.95 -11.15 20.58
N GLY A 88 -5.13 -11.37 20.00
CA GLY A 88 -5.72 -12.67 19.72
C GLY A 88 -6.08 -12.92 18.25
N GLY A 89 -5.86 -11.96 17.34
CA GLY A 89 -6.15 -12.10 15.93
C GLY A 89 -4.93 -12.55 15.14
N VAL A 90 -5.08 -13.55 14.28
CA VAL A 90 -4.16 -13.84 13.18
C VAL A 90 -4.25 -12.67 12.19
N ASP A 91 -3.76 -11.51 12.60
CA ASP A 91 -3.85 -10.31 11.79
C ASP A 91 -2.68 -10.29 10.82
N ASN A 92 -2.98 -10.65 9.59
CA ASN A 92 -2.04 -10.78 8.49
C ASN A 92 -1.42 -9.44 8.05
N LEU A 93 -1.80 -8.31 8.68
CA LEU A 93 -1.12 -7.04 8.48
C LEU A 93 0.30 -7.08 9.07
N VAL A 94 0.54 -7.91 10.10
CA VAL A 94 1.88 -8.13 10.68
C VAL A 94 2.86 -8.68 9.65
N ASN A 95 2.39 -9.47 8.67
CA ASN A 95 3.25 -9.97 7.58
C ASN A 95 3.67 -8.87 6.59
N ASN A 96 2.92 -7.77 6.50
CA ASN A 96 3.23 -6.62 5.64
C ASN A 96 3.67 -5.39 6.45
N MET A 97 3.88 -5.54 7.76
CA MET A 97 4.24 -4.42 8.63
C MET A 97 5.60 -3.84 8.25
N ALA A 98 6.56 -4.71 7.89
CA ALA A 98 7.86 -4.31 7.38
C ALA A 98 7.74 -3.53 6.06
N ASP A 99 6.92 -3.99 5.13
CA ASP A 99 6.65 -3.30 3.86
C ASP A 99 5.97 -1.96 4.08
N LEU A 100 5.05 -1.91 5.05
CA LEU A 100 4.33 -0.70 5.40
C LEU A 100 5.25 0.31 6.08
N GLU A 101 6.11 -0.11 7.00
CA GLU A 101 7.16 0.73 7.61
C GLU A 101 8.15 1.24 6.56
N GLU A 102 8.53 0.41 5.58
CA GLU A 102 9.41 0.82 4.50
C GLU A 102 8.74 1.85 3.57
N VAL A 103 7.46 1.64 3.23
CA VAL A 103 6.65 2.61 2.49
C VAL A 103 6.54 3.95 3.23
N LEU A 104 6.38 3.90 4.55
CA LEU A 104 6.33 5.10 5.39
C LEU A 104 7.68 5.78 5.55
N ALA A 105 8.78 5.03 5.64
CA ALA A 105 10.13 5.56 5.71
C ALA A 105 10.54 6.28 4.42
N HIS A 106 10.02 5.80 3.29
CA HIS A 106 10.30 6.34 1.96
C HIS A 106 9.14 7.12 1.35
N LYS A 107 8.18 7.54 2.18
CA LYS A 107 6.95 8.22 1.72
C LYS A 107 7.20 9.52 0.96
N GLU A 108 8.33 10.18 1.23
CA GLU A 108 8.77 11.38 0.52
C GLU A 108 9.05 11.11 -0.97
N LEU A 109 9.50 9.90 -1.33
CA LEU A 109 9.71 9.49 -2.73
C LEU A 109 8.39 9.29 -3.49
N LEU A 110 7.30 9.06 -2.77
CA LEU A 110 5.96 8.95 -3.35
C LEU A 110 5.32 10.34 -3.57
N LEU A 111 5.75 11.34 -2.77
CA LEU A 111 5.27 12.72 -2.80
C LEU A 111 6.10 13.63 -3.75
N GLY A 112 7.36 13.29 -3.99
CA GLY A 112 8.26 13.95 -4.95
C GLY A 112 8.12 13.43 -6.37
#